data_AF-A0A674P2I1-F1
#
_entry.id   AF-A0A674P2I1-F1
#
_cell.length_a   1.000
_cell.length_b   1.000
_cell.length_c   1.000
_cell.angle_alpha   90.00
_cell.angle_beta   90.00
_cell.angle_gamma   90.00
#
_symmetry.space_group_name_H-M   'P 1'
#
loop_
_entity.id
_entity.type
_entity.pdbx_description
1 polymer ?
#
loop_
_entity_poly.entity_id
_entity_poly.type
_entity_poly.pdbx_seq_one_letter_code
_entity_poly.pdbx_strand_id
1 'polypeptide(L)'
;MRCLSDFQRGTVIGCHLCNKLSREISLLRNIPKSTVGFLIRKWRSLGTTATQPQSGRPRKLTERGQRMLKHILQRGRRLSAQSVATQLKTSCDLQISPRTVRRELHGMGFHCQAAASKNPLISVANRGKRPQFSREHHDWTLEQWKKVMWPDEFTFTLFQTDGYCCFGSRI
;
A
#
# COMPACT_ATOMS: atom_id res chain seq x y z
N MET A 1 -9.22 7.14 -30.95
CA MET A 1 -9.77 5.79 -31.23
C MET A 1 -10.97 5.59 -30.32
N ARG A 2 -12.20 5.44 -30.85
CA ARG A 2 -13.40 5.25 -30.00
C ARG A 2 -13.45 3.81 -29.48
N CYS A 3 -13.58 3.64 -28.18
CA CYS A 3 -13.76 2.32 -27.57
C CYS A 3 -15.20 1.86 -27.79
N LEU A 4 -15.40 0.67 -28.36
CA LEU A 4 -16.73 0.05 -28.45
C LEU A 4 -17.24 -0.30 -27.05
N SER A 5 -18.52 -0.12 -26.79
CA SER A 5 -19.12 -0.59 -25.53
C SER A 5 -19.12 -2.12 -25.47
N ASP A 6 -19.14 -2.70 -24.27
CA ASP A 6 -19.19 -4.16 -24.13
C ASP A 6 -20.44 -4.76 -24.78
N PHE A 7 -21.56 -4.03 -24.72
CA PHE A 7 -22.78 -4.38 -25.45
C PHE A 7 -22.57 -4.44 -26.97
N GLN A 8 -21.90 -3.44 -27.57
CA GLN A 8 -21.60 -3.44 -28.99
C GLN A 8 -20.70 -4.61 -29.39
N ARG A 9 -19.68 -4.93 -28.59
CA ARG A 9 -18.80 -6.09 -28.82
C ARG A 9 -19.58 -7.39 -28.72
N GLY A 10 -20.43 -7.53 -27.71
CA GLY A 10 -21.32 -8.67 -27.53
C GLY A 10 -22.27 -8.85 -28.72
N THR A 11 -22.84 -7.76 -29.23
CA THR A 11 -23.72 -7.81 -30.42
C THR A 11 -22.97 -8.31 -31.65
N VAL A 12 -21.72 -7.86 -31.86
CA VAL A 12 -20.88 -8.31 -32.98
C VAL A 12 -20.63 -9.82 -32.90
N ILE A 13 -20.31 -10.34 -31.72
CA ILE A 13 -20.12 -11.78 -31.52
C ILE A 13 -21.43 -12.54 -31.67
N GLY A 14 -22.54 -12.04 -31.13
CA GLY A 14 -23.87 -12.64 -31.33
C GLY A 14 -24.24 -12.75 -32.82
N CYS A 15 -24.04 -11.69 -33.60
CA CYS A 15 -24.26 -11.73 -35.04
C CYS A 15 -23.30 -12.70 -35.76
N HIS A 16 -22.06 -12.83 -35.29
CA HIS A 16 -21.11 -13.80 -35.82
C HIS A 16 -21.57 -15.25 -35.56
N LEU A 17 -22.09 -15.53 -34.37
CA LEU A 17 -22.65 -16.84 -34.01
C LEU A 17 -23.89 -17.18 -34.84
N CYS A 18 -24.68 -16.18 -35.24
CA CYS A 18 -25.78 -16.34 -36.20
C CYS A 18 -25.32 -16.45 -37.67
N ASN A 19 -24.04 -16.75 -37.93
CA ASN A 19 -23.44 -16.89 -39.26
C ASN A 19 -23.58 -15.68 -40.20
N LYS A 20 -23.78 -14.46 -39.66
CA LYS A 20 -23.78 -13.24 -40.50
C LYS A 20 -22.38 -12.91 -41.00
N LEU A 21 -22.30 -12.39 -42.22
CA LEU A 21 -21.03 -11.99 -42.83
C LEU A 21 -20.48 -10.74 -42.14
N SER A 22 -19.15 -10.62 -42.02
CA SER A 22 -18.52 -9.46 -41.37
C SER A 22 -18.89 -8.11 -42.04
N ARG A 23 -19.22 -8.13 -43.34
CA ARG A 23 -19.71 -6.95 -44.08
C ARG A 23 -21.11 -6.54 -43.62
N GLU A 24 -22.01 -7.50 -43.43
CA GLU A 24 -23.38 -7.25 -42.95
C GLU A 24 -23.37 -6.72 -41.51
N ILE A 25 -22.51 -7.29 -40.65
CA ILE A 25 -22.35 -6.82 -39.26
C ILE A 25 -21.81 -5.38 -39.23
N SER A 26 -20.86 -5.08 -40.12
CA SER A 26 -20.27 -3.75 -40.26
C SER A 26 -21.33 -2.71 -40.64
N LEU A 27 -22.19 -3.01 -41.62
CA LEU A 27 -23.29 -2.14 -42.06
C LEU A 27 -24.36 -2.00 -40.97
N LEU A 28 -24.78 -3.11 -40.36
CA LEU A 28 -25.85 -3.14 -39.35
C LEU A 28 -25.51 -2.31 -38.10
N ARG A 29 -24.25 -2.33 -37.67
CA ARG A 29 -23.80 -1.66 -36.43
C ARG A 29 -22.99 -0.40 -36.68
N ASN A 30 -22.78 -0.02 -37.95
CA ASN A 30 -21.92 1.10 -38.35
C ASN A 30 -20.51 1.03 -37.71
N ILE A 31 -19.92 -0.16 -37.71
CA ILE A 31 -18.58 -0.44 -37.16
C ILE A 31 -17.66 -0.80 -38.33
N PRO A 32 -16.41 -0.29 -38.39
CA PRO A 32 -15.47 -0.65 -39.44
C PRO A 32 -15.24 -2.16 -39.54
N LYS A 33 -15.18 -2.70 -40.77
CA LYS A 33 -14.93 -4.13 -41.03
C LYS A 33 -13.66 -4.65 -40.35
N SER A 34 -12.61 -3.82 -40.26
CA SER A 34 -11.36 -4.13 -39.57
C SER A 34 -11.58 -4.40 -38.07
N THR A 35 -12.43 -3.60 -37.42
CA THR A 35 -12.78 -3.77 -36.00
C THR A 35 -13.64 -5.01 -35.79
N VAL A 36 -14.59 -5.30 -36.68
CA VAL A 36 -15.39 -6.55 -36.65
C VAL A 36 -14.47 -7.77 -36.76
N GLY A 37 -13.57 -7.78 -37.74
CA GLY A 37 -12.61 -8.88 -37.93
C GLY A 37 -11.59 -9.00 -36.78
N PHE A 38 -11.21 -7.90 -36.14
CA PHE A 38 -10.40 -7.93 -34.92
C PHE A 38 -11.15 -8.58 -33.76
N LEU A 39 -12.41 -8.19 -33.51
CA LEU A 39 -13.23 -8.75 -32.43
C LEU A 39 -13.46 -10.25 -32.61
N ILE A 40 -13.77 -10.70 -33.83
CA ILE A 40 -13.97 -12.13 -34.12
C ILE A 40 -12.68 -12.92 -33.88
N ARG A 41 -11.52 -12.44 -34.37
CA ARG A 41 -10.22 -13.09 -34.11
C ARG A 41 -9.91 -13.16 -32.62
N LYS A 42 -10.10 -12.04 -31.92
CA LYS A 42 -9.89 -11.96 -30.47
C LYS A 42 -10.80 -12.93 -29.70
N TRP A 43 -12.06 -13.03 -30.10
CA TRP A 43 -13.01 -13.96 -29.47
C TRP A 43 -12.65 -15.41 -29.74
N ARG A 44 -12.22 -15.76 -30.96
CA ARG A 44 -11.75 -17.11 -31.29
C ARG A 44 -10.49 -17.51 -30.52
N SER A 45 -9.57 -16.57 -30.25
CA SER A 45 -8.32 -16.88 -29.55
C SER A 45 -8.42 -16.84 -28.03
N LEU A 46 -9.16 -15.88 -27.46
CA LEU A 46 -9.22 -15.63 -26.00
C LEU A 46 -10.58 -16.00 -25.38
N GLY A 47 -11.59 -16.35 -26.17
CA GLY A 47 -12.96 -16.60 -25.71
C GLY A 47 -13.68 -15.37 -25.13
N THR A 48 -13.03 -14.21 -25.11
CA THR A 48 -13.47 -13.05 -24.30
C THR A 48 -13.61 -11.79 -25.14
N THR A 49 -14.74 -11.09 -24.99
CA THR A 49 -14.99 -9.79 -25.62
C THR A 49 -14.45 -8.61 -24.82
N ALA A 50 -14.32 -8.77 -23.49
CA ALA A 50 -13.84 -7.75 -22.57
C ALA A 50 -12.44 -7.22 -22.92
N THR A 51 -12.18 -5.96 -22.59
CA THR A 51 -10.87 -5.34 -22.80
C THR A 51 -9.86 -6.02 -21.90
N GLN A 52 -8.73 -6.46 -22.46
CA GLN A 52 -7.67 -7.05 -21.67
C GLN A 52 -6.94 -5.96 -20.87
N PRO A 53 -6.57 -6.23 -19.62
CA PRO A 53 -5.77 -5.28 -18.84
C PRO A 53 -4.46 -5.03 -19.58
N GLN A 54 -4.11 -3.76 -19.73
CA GLN A 54 -2.84 -3.38 -20.31
C GLN A 54 -1.76 -3.48 -19.22
N SER A 55 -0.61 -4.05 -19.56
CA SER A 55 0.53 -4.23 -18.64
C SER A 55 1.07 -2.92 -18.05
N GLY A 56 0.66 -1.77 -18.61
CA GLY A 56 1.08 -0.45 -18.18
C GLY A 56 2.58 -0.23 -18.40
N ARG A 57 3.10 0.85 -17.80
CA ARG A 57 4.54 1.15 -17.85
C ARG A 57 5.28 0.26 -16.84
N PRO A 58 6.42 -0.35 -17.21
CA PRO A 58 7.22 -1.11 -16.27
C PRO A 58 7.71 -0.23 -15.12
N ARG A 59 7.81 -0.82 -13.92
CA ARG A 59 8.30 -0.12 -12.73
C ARG A 59 9.80 0.14 -12.87
N LYS A 60 10.25 1.29 -12.36
CA LYS A 60 11.69 1.61 -12.30
C LYS A 60 12.45 0.76 -11.28
N LEU A 61 11.78 0.36 -10.20
CA LEU A 61 12.39 -0.44 -9.14
C LEU A 61 12.24 -1.92 -9.50
N THR A 62 13.37 -2.60 -9.71
CA THR A 62 13.42 -4.05 -9.94
C THR A 62 13.22 -4.82 -8.63
N GLU A 63 12.96 -6.12 -8.70
CA GLU A 63 12.84 -6.98 -7.51
C GLU A 63 14.09 -6.93 -6.60
N ARG A 64 15.28 -6.83 -7.20
CA ARG A 64 16.53 -6.63 -6.45
C ARG A 64 16.52 -5.33 -5.67
N GLY A 65 16.08 -4.24 -6.31
CA GLY A 65 15.93 -2.93 -5.65
C GLY A 65 14.88 -2.96 -4.53
N GLN A 66 13.78 -3.69 -4.71
CA GLN A 66 12.78 -3.89 -3.67
C GLN A 66 13.31 -4.68 -2.46
N ARG A 67 14.12 -5.73 -2.70
CA ARG A 67 14.81 -6.46 -1.61
C ARG A 67 15.77 -5.56 -0.83
N MET A 68 16.57 -4.75 -1.55
CA MET A 68 17.48 -3.80 -0.90
C MET A 68 16.71 -2.74 -0.09
N LEU A 69 15.60 -2.24 -0.63
CA LEU A 69 14.73 -1.29 0.07
C LEU A 69 14.23 -1.87 1.40
N LYS A 70 13.78 -3.13 1.43
CA LYS A 70 13.37 -3.80 2.68
C LYS A 70 14.51 -3.90 3.68
N HIS A 71 15.71 -4.26 3.23
CA HIS A 71 16.88 -4.36 4.09
C HIS A 71 17.30 -3.01 4.69
N ILE A 72 17.25 -1.93 3.92
CA ILE A 72 17.48 -0.56 4.41
C ILE A 72 16.48 -0.18 5.51
N LEU A 73 15.20 -0.48 5.32
CA LEU A 73 14.16 -0.17 6.30
C LEU A 73 14.28 -0.99 7.58
N GLN A 74 14.71 -2.25 7.49
CA GLN A 74 14.96 -3.10 8.66
C GLN A 74 16.09 -2.55 9.51
N ARG A 75 17.13 -1.98 8.89
CA ARG A 75 18.22 -1.29 9.62
C ARG A 75 17.79 0.04 10.21
N GLY A 76 16.88 0.76 9.55
CA GLY A 76 16.44 2.09 9.99
C GLY A 76 14.97 2.37 9.71
N ARG A 77 14.10 2.10 10.69
CA ARG A 77 12.64 2.33 10.59
C ARG A 77 12.26 3.81 10.41
N ARG A 78 13.10 4.74 10.88
CA ARG A 78 12.83 6.19 10.88
C ARG A 78 13.52 6.96 9.74
N LEU A 79 14.05 6.26 8.74
CA LEU A 79 14.76 6.91 7.63
C LEU A 79 13.80 7.74 6.76
N SER A 80 14.27 8.90 6.31
CA SER A 80 13.52 9.73 5.37
C SER A 80 13.56 9.12 3.97
N ALA A 81 12.52 9.36 3.17
CA ALA A 81 12.48 8.87 1.78
C ALA A 81 13.65 9.38 0.91
N GLN A 82 14.22 10.54 1.25
CA GLN A 82 15.42 11.08 0.60
C GLN A 82 16.66 10.26 0.95
N SER A 83 16.87 9.95 2.24
CA SER A 83 17.97 9.11 2.71
C SER A 83 17.90 7.70 2.12
N VAL A 84 16.70 7.14 2.01
CA VAL A 84 16.50 5.85 1.36
C VAL A 84 16.85 5.91 -0.13
N ALA A 85 16.48 6.98 -0.83
CA ALA A 85 16.82 7.16 -2.25
C ALA A 85 18.34 7.28 -2.48
N THR A 86 19.05 8.00 -1.61
CA THR A 86 20.52 8.10 -1.71
C THR A 86 21.20 6.77 -1.43
N GLN A 87 20.75 6.00 -0.43
CA GLN A 87 21.28 4.66 -0.18
C GLN A 87 21.00 3.69 -1.32
N LEU A 88 19.83 3.75 -1.95
CA LEU A 88 19.52 2.94 -3.13
C LEU A 88 20.39 3.32 -4.33
N LYS A 89 20.69 4.60 -4.50
CA LYS A 89 21.65 5.07 -5.50
C LYS A 89 23.03 4.46 -5.26
N THR A 90 23.56 4.54 -4.04
CA THR A 90 24.89 3.97 -3.73
C THR A 90 24.94 2.44 -3.87
N SER A 91 23.86 1.75 -3.51
CA SER A 91 23.84 0.29 -3.42
C SER A 91 23.48 -0.43 -4.71
N CYS A 92 22.69 0.21 -5.58
CA CYS A 92 22.10 -0.41 -6.77
C CYS A 92 22.25 0.45 -8.03
N ASP A 93 23.00 1.56 -7.96
CA ASP A 93 23.16 2.58 -9.01
C ASP A 93 21.82 3.05 -9.62
N LEU A 94 20.77 3.07 -8.80
CA LEU A 94 19.41 3.33 -9.26
C LEU A 94 19.00 4.76 -8.87
N GLN A 95 18.91 5.65 -9.87
CA GLN A 95 18.45 7.03 -9.68
C GLN A 95 16.92 7.07 -9.55
N ILE A 96 16.43 7.15 -8.31
CA ILE A 96 15.00 7.15 -8.01
C ILE A 96 14.62 8.41 -7.24
N SER A 97 13.50 9.01 -7.60
CA SER A 97 12.97 10.14 -6.83
C SER A 97 12.41 9.70 -5.48
N PRO A 98 12.46 10.53 -4.44
CA PRO A 98 11.85 10.23 -3.14
C PRO A 98 10.35 9.92 -3.26
N ARG A 99 9.66 10.47 -4.27
CA ARG A 99 8.24 10.18 -4.54
C ARG A 99 8.02 8.73 -4.97
N THR A 100 8.89 8.20 -5.82
CA THR A 100 8.81 6.80 -6.25
C THR A 100 9.12 5.86 -5.08
N VAL A 101 10.09 6.21 -4.22
CA VAL A 101 10.35 5.44 -2.98
C VAL A 101 9.09 5.35 -2.12
N ARG A 102 8.41 6.47 -1.85
CA ARG A 102 7.16 6.47 -1.06
C ARG A 102 6.07 5.60 -1.68
N ARG A 103 5.89 5.64 -3.01
CA ARG A 103 4.92 4.81 -3.73
C ARG A 103 5.22 3.32 -3.59
N GLU A 104 6.48 2.93 -3.73
CA GLU A 104 6.89 1.53 -3.56
C GLU A 104 6.72 1.08 -2.11
N LEU A 105 7.08 1.92 -1.14
CA LEU A 105 6.85 1.65 0.28
C LEU A 105 5.36 1.40 0.58
N HIS A 106 4.48 2.26 0.09
CA HIS A 106 3.05 2.10 0.25
C HIS A 106 2.53 0.83 -0.44
N GLY A 107 3.03 0.53 -1.65
CA GLY A 107 2.71 -0.71 -2.36
C GLY A 107 3.17 -1.97 -1.64
N MET A 108 4.19 -1.89 -0.79
CA MET A 108 4.65 -2.96 0.09
C MET A 108 3.93 -3.00 1.45
N GLY A 109 3.02 -2.06 1.73
CA GLY A 109 2.31 -1.98 3.01
C GLY A 109 3.03 -1.18 4.11
N PHE A 110 4.13 -0.48 3.80
CA PHE A 110 4.78 0.42 4.76
C PHE A 110 4.09 1.78 4.75
N HIS A 111 3.59 2.19 5.92
CA HIS A 111 2.81 3.41 6.09
C HIS A 111 3.51 4.42 7.00
N CYS A 112 2.97 5.64 6.96
CA CYS A 112 3.33 6.72 7.85
C CYS A 112 2.66 6.52 9.21
N GLN A 113 3.41 6.17 10.26
CA GLN A 113 2.95 6.16 11.63
C GLN A 113 3.61 7.28 12.43
N ALA A 114 2.82 8.29 12.79
CA ALA A 114 3.23 9.33 13.73
C ALA A 114 3.92 8.67 14.93
N ALA A 115 5.14 9.08 15.28
CA ALA A 115 5.76 8.53 16.47
C ALA A 115 4.83 8.88 17.64
N ALA A 116 4.37 7.87 18.37
CA ALA A 116 3.55 8.10 19.55
C ALA A 116 4.40 8.86 20.58
N SER A 117 4.33 10.20 20.52
CA SER A 117 5.04 11.12 21.40
C SER A 117 4.30 11.24 22.73
N LYS A 118 4.01 10.12 23.39
CA LYS A 118 3.17 10.11 24.60
C LYS A 118 3.72 9.32 25.77
N ASN A 119 4.85 8.64 25.63
CA ASN A 119 5.47 8.02 26.78
C ASN A 119 6.53 8.98 27.33
N PRO A 120 6.41 9.44 28.59
CA PRO A 120 7.49 10.18 29.23
C PRO A 120 8.75 9.30 29.19
N LEU A 121 9.90 9.94 29.00
CA LEU A 121 11.19 9.24 28.99
C LEU A 121 11.39 8.57 30.37
N ILE A 122 11.15 7.26 30.45
CA ILE A 122 11.33 6.49 31.69
C ILE A 122 12.84 6.31 31.91
N SER A 123 13.33 6.80 33.05
CA SER A 123 14.70 6.55 33.53
C SER A 123 15.01 5.04 33.55
N VAL A 124 16.28 4.69 33.30
CA VAL A 124 16.74 3.30 33.28
C VAL A 124 16.40 2.57 34.60
N ALA A 125 16.55 3.24 35.74
CA ALA A 125 16.20 2.69 37.04
C ALA A 125 14.70 2.35 37.16
N ASN A 126 13.83 3.27 36.73
CA ASN A 126 12.37 3.07 36.78
C ASN A 126 11.91 2.00 35.80
N ARG A 127 12.62 1.81 34.69
CA ARG A 127 12.34 0.74 33.72
C ARG A 127 12.55 -0.66 34.32
N GLY A 128 13.49 -0.81 35.26
CA GLY A 128 13.70 -2.06 36.00
C GLY A 128 12.69 -2.27 37.14
N LYS A 129 12.34 -1.21 37.86
CA LYS A 129 11.38 -1.27 38.98
C LYS A 129 9.95 -1.63 38.54
N ARG A 130 9.50 -1.12 37.38
CA ARG A 130 8.15 -1.40 36.86
C ARG A 130 7.83 -2.89 36.67
N PRO A 131 8.63 -3.68 35.93
CA PRO A 131 8.37 -5.11 35.77
C PRO A 131 8.60 -5.88 37.08
N GLN A 132 9.48 -5.42 37.96
CA GLN A 132 9.64 -6.01 39.29
C GLN A 132 8.35 -5.84 40.11
N PHE A 133 7.82 -4.63 40.21
CA PHE A 133 6.55 -4.33 40.87
C PHE A 133 5.41 -5.18 40.30
N SER A 134 5.30 -5.24 38.96
CA SER A 134 4.29 -6.07 38.29
C SER A 134 4.40 -7.56 38.61
N ARG A 135 5.62 -8.10 38.81
CA ARG A 135 5.81 -9.50 39.19
C ARG A 135 5.48 -9.75 40.66
N GLU A 136 5.91 -8.86 41.55
CA GLU A 136 5.63 -8.94 42.99
C GLU A 136 4.13 -8.85 43.30
N HIS A 137 3.37 -8.15 42.45
CA HIS A 137 1.95 -7.89 42.65
C HIS A 137 1.06 -8.62 41.63
N HIS A 138 1.62 -9.59 40.88
CA HIS A 138 0.89 -10.34 39.85
C HIS A 138 -0.28 -11.13 40.45
N ASP A 139 -0.06 -11.77 41.60
CA ASP A 139 -1.04 -12.64 42.26
C ASP A 139 -1.85 -11.92 43.35
N TRP A 140 -1.81 -10.58 43.39
CA TRP A 140 -2.53 -9.82 44.39
C TRP A 140 -4.04 -9.89 44.21
N THR A 141 -4.73 -10.15 45.31
CA THR A 141 -6.19 -10.17 45.39
C THR A 141 -6.78 -8.77 45.50
N LEU A 142 -8.07 -8.63 45.17
CA LEU A 142 -8.78 -7.34 45.25
C LEU A 142 -8.72 -6.68 46.63
N GLU A 143 -8.72 -7.47 47.71
CA GLU A 143 -8.62 -6.94 49.08
C GLU A 143 -7.24 -6.34 49.39
N GLN A 144 -6.18 -6.85 48.78
CA GLN A 144 -4.83 -6.30 48.90
C GLN A 144 -4.71 -4.99 48.13
N TRP A 145 -5.30 -4.90 46.92
CA TRP A 145 -5.33 -3.65 46.16
C TRP A 145 -6.12 -2.53 46.84
N LYS A 146 -7.23 -2.85 47.53
CA LYS A 146 -8.01 -1.87 48.30
C LYS A 146 -7.22 -1.17 49.41
N LYS A 147 -6.12 -1.76 49.88
CA LYS A 147 -5.25 -1.16 50.90
C LYS A 147 -4.25 -0.16 50.33
N VAL A 148 -4.06 -0.15 49.00
CA VAL A 148 -3.11 0.76 48.34
C VAL A 148 -3.81 2.08 48.04
N MET A 149 -3.30 3.16 48.62
CA MET A 149 -3.68 4.52 48.23
C MET A 149 -2.74 5.00 47.13
N TRP A 150 -3.30 5.46 46.02
CA TRP A 150 -2.56 6.07 44.92
C TRP A 150 -2.77 7.59 44.95
N PRO A 151 -1.84 8.37 45.52
CA PRO A 151 -1.85 9.81 45.32
C PRO A 151 -1.40 10.09 43.88
N ASP A 152 -2.26 10.73 43.09
CA ASP A 152 -1.92 11.22 41.76
C ASP A 152 -2.05 12.74 41.74
N GLU A 153 -0.99 13.43 41.33
CA GLU A 153 -0.98 14.87 41.17
C GLU A 153 -1.10 15.18 39.67
N PHE A 154 -2.26 15.69 39.26
CA PHE A 154 -2.44 16.12 37.88
C PHE A 154 -2.10 17.61 37.74
N THR A 155 -1.25 17.92 36.77
CA THR A 155 -0.94 19.29 36.36
C THR A 155 -1.81 19.68 35.16
N PHE A 156 -2.66 20.68 35.30
CA PHE A 156 -3.45 21.23 34.19
C PHE A 156 -2.69 22.39 33.52
N THR A 157 -2.62 22.37 32.20
CA THR A 157 -2.03 23.44 31.39
C THR A 157 -3.11 24.10 30.52
N LEU A 158 -3.10 25.43 30.44
CA LEU A 158 -4.12 26.24 29.74
C LEU A 158 -3.94 26.29 28.20
N PHE A 159 -2.80 25.85 27.65
CA PHE A 159 -2.51 25.92 26.20
C PHE A 159 -1.83 24.65 25.68
N GLN A 160 -2.13 24.26 24.43
CA GLN A 160 -1.66 23.04 23.77
C GLN A 160 -0.40 23.28 22.91
N THR A 161 0.53 22.31 22.86
CA THR A 161 1.69 22.32 21.94
C THR A 161 1.57 21.20 20.90
N ASP A 162 1.67 21.56 19.62
CA ASP A 162 1.46 20.68 18.46
C ASP A 162 2.51 19.56 18.33
N GLY A 163 2.06 18.36 17.93
CA GLY A 163 2.89 17.15 17.82
C GLY A 163 3.35 16.82 16.39
N TYR A 164 4.58 16.29 16.27
CA TYR A 164 5.20 15.88 14.99
C TYR A 164 4.86 14.43 14.57
N CYS A 165 4.76 14.21 13.25
CA CYS A 165 4.50 12.90 12.63
C CYS A 165 5.79 12.19 12.13
N CYS A 166 5.96 10.90 12.45
CA CYS A 166 6.94 9.97 11.85
C CYS A 166 6.25 8.87 11.01
N PHE A 167 7.00 7.85 10.55
CA PHE A 167 6.52 6.76 9.68
C PHE A 167 6.79 5.36 10.31
N GLY A 168 5.94 4.32 10.13
CA GLY A 168 6.08 3.00 10.77
C GLY A 168 5.02 1.95 10.35
N SER A 169 5.36 0.64 10.39
CA SER A 169 4.44 -0.46 10.04
C SER A 169 3.58 -0.93 11.23
N ARG A 170 2.33 -1.30 10.91
CA ARG A 170 1.39 -1.99 11.81
C ARG A 170 1.85 -3.46 11.92
N ILE A 171 2.20 -3.88 13.13
CA ILE A 171 2.30 -5.30 13.51
C ILE A 171 0.95 -5.66 14.10
#